data_AF-W7BXP8-F1
#
_entry.id   AF-W7BXP8-F1
#
_cell.length_a   1.000
_cell.length_b   1.000
_cell.length_c   1.000
_cell.angle_alpha   90.00
_cell.angle_beta   90.00
_cell.angle_gamma   90.00
#
_symmetry.space_group_name_H-M   'P 1'
#
loop_
_entity.id
_entity.type
_entity.pdbx_description
1 polymer ?
#
loop_
_entity_poly.entity_id
_entity_poly.type
_entity_poly.pdbx_seq_one_letter_code
_entity_poly.pdbx_strand_id
1 'polypeptide(L)' 'MSVYYRLLAIFPAEILQMVSGRIEVKMKIPKTDWLYSFLLSFGSDVRVMAPESLRLEIKANLQKAVKNYEVDK' A
#
# COMPACT_ATOMS: atom_id res chain seq x y z
N MET A 1 9.55 12.27 -9.19
CA MET A 1 8.32 13.00 -8.79
C MET A 1 7.25 12.02 -8.30
N SER A 2 7.57 11.19 -7.30
CA SER A 2 7.30 9.73 -7.42
C SER A 2 6.14 9.14 -6.62
N VAL A 3 5.81 9.60 -5.40
CA VAL A 3 4.73 8.98 -4.59
C VAL A 3 3.93 10.04 -3.84
N TYR A 4 4.61 11.05 -3.29
CA TYR A 4 4.01 12.12 -2.49
C TYR A 4 2.88 12.88 -3.21
N TYR A 5 3.10 13.32 -4.45
CA TYR A 5 2.07 14.03 -5.22
C TYR A 5 0.84 13.17 -5.53
N ARG A 6 1.02 11.85 -5.72
CA ARG A 6 -0.09 10.93 -5.90
C ARG A 6 -0.91 10.79 -4.62
N LEU A 7 -0.25 10.79 -3.46
CA LEU A 7 -0.92 10.77 -2.16
C LEU A 7 -1.68 12.07 -1.90
N LEU A 8 -1.13 13.24 -2.24
CA LEU A 8 -1.82 14.54 -2.10
C LEU A 8 -3.10 14.65 -2.95
N ALA A 9 -3.17 13.94 -4.08
CA ALA A 9 -4.38 13.90 -4.91
C ALA A 9 -5.52 13.08 -4.27
N ILE A 10 -5.21 12.24 -3.28
CA ILE A 10 -6.14 11.26 -2.69
C ILE A 10 -6.42 11.59 -1.23
N PHE A 11 -5.44 12.15 -0.55
CA PHE A 11 -5.44 12.38 0.88
C PHE A 11 -5.14 13.84 1.22
N PRO A 12 -5.79 14.39 2.26
CA PRO A 12 -5.43 15.69 2.79
C PRO A 12 -3.96 15.73 3.21
N ALA A 13 -3.29 16.87 3.01
CA ALA A 13 -1.87 16.99 3.32
C ALA A 13 -1.57 16.78 4.83
N GLU A 14 -2.53 17.07 5.71
CA GLU A 14 -2.33 17.01 7.16
C GLU A 14 -2.12 15.59 7.68
N ILE A 15 -2.53 14.56 6.92
CA ILE A 15 -2.35 13.16 7.32
C ILE A 15 -1.06 12.53 6.76
N LEU A 16 -0.31 13.27 5.93
CA LEU A 16 0.96 12.82 5.33
C LEU A 16 2.12 13.34 6.18
N GLN A 17 2.70 12.48 7.01
CA GLN A 17 3.81 12.85 7.89
C GLN A 17 5.13 12.42 7.28
N MET A 18 6.09 13.35 7.17
CA MET A 18 7.45 13.03 6.76
C MET A 18 8.26 12.58 7.97
N VAL A 19 8.61 11.30 8.01
CA VAL A 19 9.37 10.69 9.11
C VAL A 19 10.60 10.00 8.51
N SER A 20 11.79 10.53 8.80
CA SER A 20 13.08 9.93 8.40
C SER A 20 13.16 9.57 6.91
N GLY A 21 12.67 10.47 6.03
CA GLY A 21 12.68 10.28 4.58
C GLY A 21 11.59 9.36 4.04
N ARG A 22 10.62 8.96 4.88
CA ARG A 22 9.42 8.21 4.49
C ARG A 22 8.17 9.05 4.71
N ILE A 23 7.11 8.73 3.96
CA ILE A 23 5.79 9.31 4.18
C ILE A 23 4.98 8.29 4.96
N GLU A 24 4.64 8.64 6.20
CA GLU A 24 3.70 7.88 7.02
C GLU A 24 2.30 8.45 6.84
N VAL A 25 1.32 7.56 6.69
CA VAL A 25 -0.07 7.92 6.49
C VAL A 25 -0.92 7.17 7.50
N LYS A 26 -1.64 7.91 8.34
CA LYS A 26 -2.54 7.35 9.35
C LYS A 26 -3.96 7.84 9.08
N MET A 27 -4.87 6.91 8.82
CA MET A 27 -6.26 7.22 8.48
C MET A 27 -7.22 6.12 8.91
N LYS A 28 -8.51 6.45 8.85
CA LYS A 28 -9.60 5.48 8.85
C LYS A 28 -10.21 5.47 7.46
N ILE A 29 -10.22 4.31 6.82
CA ILE A 29 -10.81 4.13 5.50
C ILE A 29 -11.55 2.79 5.45
N PRO A 30 -12.70 2.70 4.77
CA PRO A 30 -13.38 1.43 4.57
C PRO A 30 -12.48 0.42 3.86
N LYS A 31 -12.53 -0.83 4.32
CA LYS A 31 -11.77 -1.95 3.76
C LYS A 31 -12.49 -2.51 2.52
N THR A 32 -12.42 -1.78 1.41
CA THR A 32 -13.01 -2.15 0.10
C THR A 32 -11.94 -2.61 -0.88
N ASP A 33 -12.33 -3.25 -1.99
CA ASP A 33 -11.42 -3.72 -3.05
C ASP A 33 -10.53 -2.61 -3.63
N TRP A 34 -11.05 -1.37 -3.64
CA TRP A 34 -10.30 -0.20 -4.04
C TRP A 34 -9.05 0.01 -3.18
N LEU A 35 -9.14 -0.18 -1.86
CA LEU A 35 -7.99 -0.02 -0.95
C LEU A 35 -6.88 -1.00 -1.30
N TYR A 36 -7.20 -2.26 -1.56
CA TYR A 36 -6.20 -3.27 -1.90
C TYR A 36 -5.55 -2.98 -3.25
N SER A 37 -6.36 -2.65 -4.26
CA SER A 37 -5.86 -2.28 -5.59
C SER A 37 -4.94 -1.05 -5.51
N PHE A 38 -5.35 -0.05 -4.73
CA PHE A 38 -4.57 1.16 -4.49
C PHE A 38 -3.23 0.84 -3.83
N LEU A 39 -3.21 0.08 -2.73
CA LEU A 39 -1.97 -0.31 -2.05
C LEU A 39 -1.06 -1.14 -2.97
N LEU A 40 -1.60 -2.15 -3.65
CA LEU A 40 -0.82 -3.00 -4.56
C LEU A 40 -0.23 -2.22 -5.73
N SER A 41 -0.87 -1.12 -6.16
CA SER A 41 -0.37 -0.26 -7.25
C SER A 41 0.97 0.43 -6.96
N PHE A 42 1.38 0.50 -5.69
CA PHE A 42 2.70 1.02 -5.30
C PHE A 42 3.80 -0.05 -5.28
N GLY A 43 3.46 -1.33 -5.47
CA GLY A 43 4.43 -2.42 -5.47
C GLY A 43 5.28 -2.44 -4.19
N SER A 44 6.60 -2.37 -4.35
CA SER A 44 7.57 -2.39 -3.25
C SER A 44 7.68 -1.08 -2.45
N ASP A 45 7.10 0.02 -2.93
CA ASP A 45 7.28 1.35 -2.35
C ASP A 45 6.31 1.64 -1.18
N VAL A 46 5.40 0.72 -0.87
CA VAL A 46 4.45 0.83 0.24
C VAL A 46 4.60 -0.31 1.23
N ARG A 47 4.38 0.00 2.52
CA ARG A 47 4.27 -1.00 3.57
C ARG A 47 3.13 -0.64 4.51
N VAL A 48 2.22 -1.58 4.73
CA VAL A 48 1.19 -1.48 5.77
C VAL A 48 1.84 -1.72 7.13
N MET A 49 1.83 -0.70 8.00
CA MET A 49 2.36 -0.81 9.37
C MET A 49 1.31 -1.39 10.33
N ALA A 50 0.05 -0.98 10.20
CA ALA A 50 -1.08 -1.47 10.97
C ALA A 50 -2.40 -1.26 10.19
N PRO A 51 -3.45 -2.07 10.46
CA PRO A 51 -3.45 -3.25 11.33
C PRO A 51 -2.70 -4.43 10.70
N GLU A 52 -2.26 -5.37 11.53
CA GLU A 52 -1.56 -6.58 11.06
C GLU A 52 -2.39 -7.41 10.09
N SER A 53 -3.70 -7.52 10.32
CA SER A 53 -4.62 -8.24 9.43
C SER A 53 -4.52 -7.76 7.98
N LEU A 54 -4.55 -6.44 7.76
CA LEU A 54 -4.42 -5.86 6.43
C LEU A 54 -3.04 -6.14 5.81
N ARG A 55 -1.97 -6.08 6.61
CA ARG A 55 -0.61 -6.41 6.15
C ARG A 55 -0.53 -7.86 5.66
N LEU A 56 -1.14 -8.80 6.39
CA LEU A 56 -1.17 -10.22 6.03
C LEU A 56 -1.97 -10.47 4.75
N GLU A 57 -3.09 -9.77 4.56
CA GLU A 57 -3.91 -9.87 3.35
C GLU A 57 -3.18 -9.35 2.11
N ILE A 58 -2.51 -8.20 2.21
CA ILE A 58 -1.67 -7.67 1.12
C ILE A 58 -0.54 -8.65 0.79
N LYS A 59 0.12 -9.23 1.80
CA LYS A 59 1.15 -10.26 1.60
C LYS A 59 0.59 -11.47 0.84
N ALA A 60 -0.59 -11.97 1.23
CA ALA A 60 -1.22 -13.11 0.56
C ALA A 60 -1.56 -12.79 -0.92
N ASN A 61 -2.05 -11.58 -1.19
CA ASN A 61 -2.33 -11.15 -2.57
C ASN A 61 -1.06 -11.07 -3.42
N LEU A 62 0.02 -10.50 -2.88
CA LEU A 62 1.32 -10.47 -3.57
C LEU A 62 1.86 -11.89 -3.84
N GLN A 63 1.75 -12.80 -2.88
CA GLN A 63 2.17 -14.19 -3.06
C GLN A 63 1.36 -14.89 -4.16
N LYS A 64 0.04 -14.67 -4.23
CA LYS A 64 -0.79 -15.18 -5.34
C LYS A 64 -0.36 -14.59 -6.68
N ALA A 65 -0.06 -13.29 -6.72
CA ALA A 65 0.40 -12.64 -7.95
C ALA A 65 1.74 -13.20 -8.43
N VAL A 66 2.69 -13.46 -7.53
CA VAL A 66 3.99 -14.06 -7.85
C VAL A 66 3.83 -15.45 -8.47
N LYS A 67 2.92 -16.28 -7.93
CA LYS A 67 2.66 -17.63 -8.47
C LYS A 67 2.28 -17.64 -9.95
N ASN A 68 1.65 -16.58 -10.47
CA ASN A 68 1.31 -16.50 -11.89
C ASN A 68 2.55 -16.39 -12.81
N TYR A 69 3.72 -16.08 -12.25
CA TYR A 69 4.99 -15.93 -12.96
C TYR A 69 6.01 -17.00 -12.57
N GLU A 70 5.67 -17.87 -11.60
CA GLU A 70 6.45 -19.06 -11.33
C GLU A 70 6.19 -20.03 -12.49
N VAL A 71 7.18 -20.17 -13.38
CA VAL A 71 7.14 -21.17 -14.46
C VAL A 71 7.22 -22.54 -13.78
N ASP A 72 6.21 -23.39 -14.02
CA ASP A 72 6.26 -24.81 -13.66
C ASP A 72 7.57 -25.38 -14.21
N LYS A 73 8.52 -25.71 -13.32
CA LYS A 73 9.77 -26.36 -13.68
C LYS A 73 9.55 -27.82 -13.98
#